data_AF-A0A2S9GA06-F1
#
_entry.id   AF-A0A2S9GA06-F1
#
_cell.length_a   1.000
_cell.length_b   1.000
_cell.length_c   1.000
_cell.angle_alpha   90.00
_cell.angle_beta   90.00
_cell.angle_gamma   90.00
#
_symmetry.space_group_name_H-M   'P 1'
#
loop_
_entity.id
_entity.type
_entity.pdbx_description
1 polymer ?
#
loop_
_entity_poly.entity_id
_entity_poly.type
_entity_poly.pdbx_seq_one_letter_code
_entity_poly.pdbx_strand_id
1 'polypeptide(L)'
;MIERPTARYGQQRLSRSARRWIVIGLTALVVITGVAIAGVAFTRFGSGDVKGELGGYRVLDPHTVDITISVTRDDPSRPVVCIVR
;
A
#
# COMPACT_ATOMS: atom_id res chain seq x y z
N MET A 1 43.13 -16.11 -31.15
CA MET A 1 41.71 -16.29 -30.79
C MET A 1 40.94 -16.42 -32.09
N ILE A 2 40.34 -17.58 -32.37
CA ILE A 2 39.64 -17.83 -33.64
C ILE A 2 38.19 -17.36 -33.47
N GLU A 3 37.82 -16.29 -34.18
CA GLU A 3 36.45 -15.77 -34.26
C GLU A 3 35.56 -16.82 -34.92
N ARG A 4 34.57 -17.36 -34.21
CA ARG A 4 33.71 -18.45 -34.71
C ARG A 4 32.48 -17.85 -35.41
N PRO A 5 32.17 -18.20 -36.67
CA PRO A 5 31.05 -17.63 -37.41
C PRO A 5 29.70 -17.84 -36.68
N THR A 6 29.07 -16.74 -36.26
CA THR A 6 27.81 -16.69 -35.48
C THR A 6 26.60 -17.20 -36.26
N ALA A 7 26.65 -17.20 -37.58
CA ALA A 7 25.59 -17.71 -38.44
C ALA A 7 25.43 -19.25 -38.38
N ARG A 8 26.44 -19.98 -37.87
CA ARG A 8 26.44 -21.46 -37.84
C ARG A 8 26.30 -22.06 -36.43
N TYR A 9 26.61 -21.28 -35.40
CA TYR A 9 26.47 -21.68 -34.00
C TYR A 9 25.73 -20.54 -33.29
N GLY A 10 24.47 -20.79 -32.89
CA GLY A 10 23.60 -19.77 -32.31
C GLY A 10 24.22 -19.02 -31.13
N GLN A 11 23.72 -17.80 -30.88
CA GLN A 11 24.26 -16.85 -29.92
C GLN A 11 24.64 -17.48 -28.57
N GLN A 12 25.77 -17.04 -28.03
CA GLN A 12 26.28 -17.43 -26.72
C GLN A 12 25.25 -17.03 -25.65
N ARG A 13 24.47 -18.03 -25.17
CA ARG A 13 23.43 -17.80 -24.17
C ARG A 13 24.08 -17.27 -22.89
N LEU A 14 23.43 -16.29 -22.25
CA LEU A 14 23.78 -15.83 -20.91
C LEU A 14 24.07 -17.05 -20.01
N SER A 15 25.21 -17.02 -19.31
CA SER A 15 25.58 -18.08 -18.38
C SER A 15 24.42 -18.35 -17.42
N ARG A 16 24.18 -19.62 -17.09
CA ARG A 16 23.09 -20.05 -16.20
C ARG A 16 23.13 -19.31 -14.86
N SER A 17 24.32 -18.95 -14.39
CA SER A 17 24.54 -18.13 -13.19
C SER A 17 24.10 -16.68 -13.39
N ALA A 18 24.47 -16.03 -14.49
CA ALA A 18 24.06 -14.66 -14.80
C ALA A 18 22.54 -14.54 -14.92
N ARG A 19 21.89 -15.49 -15.60
CA ARG A 19 20.42 -15.53 -15.70
C ARG A 19 19.76 -15.69 -14.33
N ARG A 20 20.33 -16.52 -13.45
CA ARG A 20 19.81 -16.73 -12.09
C ARG A 20 19.88 -15.44 -11.26
N TRP A 21 20.99 -14.71 -11.32
CA TRP A 21 21.14 -13.43 -10.61
C TRP A 21 20.21 -12.34 -11.14
N ILE A 22 20.00 -12.27 -12.45
CA ILE A 22 19.03 -11.33 -13.04
C ILE A 22 17.62 -11.62 -12.54
N VAL A 23 17.20 -12.89 -12.54
CA VAL A 23 15.87 -13.28 -12.04
C VAL A 23 15.74 -12.95 -10.55
N ILE A 24 16.74 -13.25 -9.73
CA ILE A 24 16.72 -12.92 -8.30
C ILE A 24 16.61 -11.40 -8.10
N GLY A 25 17.41 -10.61 -8.83
CA GLY A 25 17.37 -9.15 -8.74
C GLY A 25 16.03 -8.56 -9.15
N LEU A 26 15.45 -9.05 -10.25
CA LEU A 26 14.12 -8.63 -10.70
C LEU A 26 13.03 -8.99 -9.70
N THR A 27 13.06 -10.22 -9.16
CA THR A 27 12.09 -10.64 -8.14
C THR A 27 12.21 -9.79 -6.88
N ALA A 28 13.44 -9.55 -6.40
CA ALA A 28 13.67 -8.69 -5.24
C ALA A 28 13.15 -7.27 -5.49
N LEU A 29 13.42 -6.70 -6.68
CA LEU A 29 12.91 -5.38 -7.06
C LEU A 29 11.39 -5.32 -7.02
N VAL A 30 10.70 -6.29 -7.65
CA VAL A 30 9.24 -6.36 -7.66
C VAL A 30 8.67 -6.44 -6.24
N VAL A 31 9.26 -7.28 -5.38
CA VAL A 31 8.82 -7.42 -3.99
C VAL A 31 9.00 -6.12 -3.21
N ILE A 32 10.18 -5.48 -3.33
CA ILE A 32 10.47 -4.21 -2.65
C ILE A 32 9.49 -3.13 -3.10
N THR A 33 9.26 -3.00 -4.41
CA THR A 33 8.30 -2.03 -4.95
C THR A 33 6.88 -2.31 -4.46
N GLY A 34 6.45 -3.58 -4.44
CA GLY A 34 5.13 -3.97 -3.94
C GLY A 34 4.93 -3.62 -2.47
N VAL A 35 5.92 -3.90 -1.61
CA VAL A 35 5.88 -3.55 -0.18
C VAL A 35 5.83 -2.03 0.02
N ALA A 36 6.61 -1.27 -0.75
CA ALA A 36 6.59 0.19 -0.68
C ALA A 36 5.21 0.77 -1.04
N ILE A 37 4.60 0.27 -2.13
CA ILE A 37 3.24 0.67 -2.55
C ILE A 37 2.23 0.30 -1.46
N ALA A 38 2.29 -0.92 -0.93
CA ALA A 38 1.40 -1.38 0.13
C ALA A 38 1.52 -0.49 1.39
N GLY A 39 2.74 -0.11 1.78
CA GLY A 39 2.97 0.79 2.91
C GLY A 39 2.35 2.18 2.69
N VAL A 40 2.52 2.77 1.50
CA VAL A 40 1.90 4.07 1.16
C VAL A 40 0.38 3.97 1.10
N ALA A 41 -0.15 2.87 0.57
CA ALA A 41 -1.59 2.65 0.54
C ALA A 41 -2.15 2.47 1.96
N PHE A 42 -1.46 1.75 2.84
CA PHE A 42 -1.86 1.57 4.23
C PHE A 42 -1.88 2.88 5.01
N THR A 43 -0.90 3.76 4.84
CA THR A 43 -0.90 5.06 5.54
C THR A 43 -1.96 6.05 5.00
N ARG A 44 -2.40 5.89 3.75
CA ARG A 44 -3.41 6.75 3.13
C ARG A 44 -4.85 6.24 3.29
N PHE A 45 -5.05 4.94 3.22
CA PHE A 45 -6.36 4.29 3.18
C PHE A 45 -6.60 3.33 4.34
N GLY A 46 -5.55 2.94 5.08
CA GLY A 46 -5.74 2.22 6.33
C GLY A 46 -6.60 3.05 7.27
N SER A 47 -7.41 2.37 8.08
CA SER A 47 -8.19 3.08 9.08
C SER A 47 -7.24 3.88 9.96
N GLY A 48 -7.32 5.20 9.87
CA GLY A 48 -6.51 6.06 10.72
C GLY A 48 -6.72 5.72 12.19
N ASP A 49 -5.80 6.18 13.03
CA ASP A 49 -5.78 5.97 14.49
C ASP A 49 -7.09 6.28 15.24
N VAL A 50 -8.03 6.92 14.54
CA VAL A 50 -9.36 7.29 14.98
C VAL A 50 -10.39 6.80 13.96
N LYS A 51 -11.29 5.93 14.40
CA LYS A 51 -12.49 5.52 13.64
C LYS A 51 -13.72 6.21 14.20
N GLY A 52 -14.49 6.85 13.35
CA GLY A 52 -15.81 7.40 13.69
C GLY A 52 -16.92 6.59 13.01
N GLU A 53 -17.90 6.15 13.78
CA GLU A 53 -19.09 5.45 13.29
C GLU A 53 -20.34 6.24 13.69
N LEU A 54 -21.29 6.41 12.76
CA LEU A 54 -22.55 7.10 13.05
C LEU A 54 -23.49 6.11 13.76
N GLY A 55 -23.74 6.35 15.04
CA GLY A 55 -24.62 5.52 15.86
C GLY A 55 -26.10 5.76 15.56
N GLY A 56 -26.46 6.99 15.17
CA GLY A 56 -27.82 7.33 14.76
C GLY A 56 -28.07 8.83 14.72
N TYR A 57 -29.26 9.21 14.28
CA TYR A 57 -29.74 10.59 14.33
C TYR A 57 -31.22 10.65 14.72
N ARG A 58 -31.62 11.77 15.29
CA ARG A 58 -33.00 12.07 15.66
C ARG A 58 -33.29 13.54 15.36
N VAL A 59 -34.32 13.78 14.58
CA VAL A 59 -34.81 15.15 14.32
C VAL A 59 -35.64 15.58 15.52
N LEU A 60 -35.28 16.69 16.15
CA LEU A 60 -36.00 17.22 17.30
C LEU A 60 -37.07 18.22 16.85
N ASP A 61 -36.75 19.04 15.85
CA ASP A 61 -37.63 20.04 15.25
C ASP A 61 -37.15 20.39 13.81
N PRO A 62 -37.85 21.26 13.05
CA PRO A 62 -37.47 21.57 11.66
C PRO A 62 -36.06 22.15 11.47
N HIS A 63 -35.42 22.60 12.55
CA HIS A 63 -34.11 23.24 12.54
C HIS A 63 -33.07 22.57 13.45
N THR A 64 -33.42 21.47 14.16
CA THR A 64 -32.53 20.80 15.11
C THR A 64 -32.47 19.29 14.88
N VAL A 65 -31.26 18.74 14.78
CA VAL A 65 -31.00 17.30 14.71
C VAL A 65 -29.98 16.92 15.78
N ASP A 66 -30.29 15.86 16.51
CA ASP A 66 -29.42 15.18 17.46
C ASP A 66 -28.71 14.02 16.74
N ILE A 67 -27.37 13.97 16.80
CA ILE A 67 -26.55 12.98 16.10
C ILE A 67 -25.65 12.29 17.11
N THR A 68 -25.73 10.96 17.16
CA THR A 68 -24.85 10.13 18.00
C THR A 68 -23.71 9.57 17.16
N ILE A 69 -22.47 9.78 17.59
CA ILE A 69 -21.25 9.32 16.91
C ILE A 69 -20.43 8.50 17.90
N SER A 70 -20.12 7.27 17.54
CA SER A 70 -19.19 6.41 18.25
C SER A 70 -17.78 6.64 17.74
N VAL A 71 -16.82 6.85 18.65
CA VAL A 71 -15.42 7.09 18.29
C VAL A 71 -14.53 6.04 18.94
N THR A 72 -13.82 5.28 18.13
CA THR A 72 -12.82 4.31 18.56
C THR A 72 -11.43 4.90 18.31
N ARG A 73 -10.60 4.93 19.34
CA ARG A 73 -9.23 5.44 19.29
C ARG A 73 -8.26 4.36 19.74
N ASP A 74 -7.15 4.22 19.03
CA ASP A 74 -6.11 3.27 19.40
C ASP A 74 -5.30 3.74 20.62
N ASP A 75 -5.10 5.06 20.76
CA ASP A 75 -4.43 5.68 21.90
C ASP A 75 -5.30 6.83 22.46
N PRO A 76 -5.89 6.65 23.66
CA PRO A 76 -6.79 7.65 24.25
C PRO A 76 -6.05 8.88 24.79
N SER A 77 -4.72 8.84 24.95
CA SER A 77 -3.92 9.95 25.47
C SER A 77 -3.68 11.06 24.43
N ARG A 78 -3.82 10.72 23.14
CA ARG A 78 -3.67 11.68 22.05
C ARG A 78 -4.97 12.46 21.82
N PRO A 79 -4.91 13.80 21.75
CA PRO A 79 -6.08 14.63 21.48
C PRO A 79 -6.54 14.47 20.03
N VAL A 80 -7.86 14.53 19.83
CA VAL A 80 -8.52 14.44 18.51
C VAL A 80 -9.60 15.49 18.42
N VAL A 81 -10.01 15.85 17.20
CA VAL A 81 -11.05 16.86 16.95
C VAL A 81 -12.19 16.28 16.13
N CYS A 82 -13.42 16.68 16.44
CA CYS A 82 -14.60 16.41 15.63
C CYS A 82 -14.85 17.63 14.72
N ILE A 83 -14.81 17.43 13.41
CA ILE A 83 -15.05 18.48 12.42
C ILE A 83 -16.37 18.18 11.72
N VAL A 84 -17.34 19.08 11.89
CA VAL A 84 -18.63 19.07 11.19
C VAL A 84 -18.57 20.18 10.13
N ARG A 85 -18.76 19.85 8.85
CA ARG A 85 -18.66 20.78 7.71
C ARG A 85 -19.74 20.51 6.67
#